data_AF-A0A372YN57-F1
#
_entry.id   AF-A0A372YN57-F1
#
_cell.length_a   1.000
_cell.length_b   1.000
_cell.length_c   1.000
_cell.angle_alpha   90.00
_cell.angle_beta   90.00
_cell.angle_gamma   90.00
#
_symmetry.space_group_name_H-M   'P 1'
#
loop_
_entity.id
_entity.type
_entity.pdbx_description
1 polymer ?
#
loop_
_entity_poly.entity_id
_entity_poly.type
_entity_poly.pdbx_seq_one_letter_code
_entity_poly.pdbx_strand_id
1 'polypeptide(L)'
;MSIEIVLEGKLEKETQREQFSAFLKKQCEEKKLKFEDFDTFVNIEVCPQGYIECSYEGCFITLTAQTNVAGPGFHAFACRFFDDVIAESEWPFEVSDPTKYYEQRNFETLKYNYFYRWLQDIATYVEEHVAEYKNLCICWRSDDYQPMSKADRVVTPMGYLSVHAFKTLEIEELAQRFFVWNNLARDAQYYKNCAIALLWKDCYYEYSGMNETTDKIAHTIIDYLEAAYEADDTIGLPLDIYELLCDCLMREKLIHHGVDEPIANIGYRRHLVWYPFGNWNIPVDGCSENSFDNSTQTLHFMAPYKTSDEPWRWLIKANVYQFEKNVEDYLEMLSNPQNALESFVIEDGDVKGKGIIEQLEEYLHIVAQFNCGKDTLIMEYILNDEKDIAMMKDWLHKITHRTYNDETLKN
;
A
#
# COMPACT_ATOMS: atom_id res chain seq x y z
N MET A 1 13.53 0.84 15.46
CA MET A 1 14.71 0.24 14.80
C MET A 1 14.20 -0.76 13.76
N SER A 2 14.53 -0.54 12.49
CA SER A 2 14.26 -1.50 11.42
C SER A 2 15.05 -2.79 11.64
N ILE A 3 14.50 -3.93 11.21
CA ILE A 3 15.25 -5.19 11.11
C ILE A 3 15.56 -5.40 9.64
N GLU A 4 16.83 -5.22 9.27
CA GLU A 4 17.29 -5.31 7.89
C GLU A 4 18.42 -6.33 7.75
N ILE A 5 18.53 -6.91 6.56
CA ILE A 5 19.69 -7.68 6.13
C ILE A 5 20.19 -7.11 4.81
N VAL A 6 21.51 -6.97 4.70
CA VAL A 6 22.17 -6.35 3.56
C VAL A 6 23.21 -7.30 2.99
N LEU A 7 23.25 -7.41 1.66
CA LEU A 7 24.29 -8.07 0.90
C LEU A 7 24.99 -7.02 0.04
N GLU A 8 26.28 -6.80 0.31
CA GLU A 8 27.09 -5.80 -0.39
C GLU A 8 28.14 -6.48 -1.25
N GLY A 9 28.31 -5.99 -2.47
CA GLY A 9 29.30 -6.51 -3.41
C GLY A 9 29.87 -5.42 -4.30
N LYS A 10 30.85 -5.80 -5.11
CA LYS A 10 31.53 -4.87 -6.01
C LYS A 10 31.78 -5.48 -7.38
N LEU A 11 31.23 -4.84 -8.39
CA LEU A 11 31.52 -5.08 -9.80
C LEU A 11 32.97 -4.68 -10.13
N GLU A 12 33.56 -5.33 -11.13
CA GLU A 12 34.85 -4.88 -11.63
C GLU A 12 34.71 -3.57 -12.41
N LYS A 13 33.60 -3.43 -13.16
CA LYS A 13 33.28 -2.27 -13.99
C LYS A 13 31.79 -1.94 -13.92
N GLU A 14 31.47 -0.65 -14.01
CA GLU A 14 30.08 -0.16 -14.03
C GLU A 14 29.26 -0.72 -15.20
N THR A 15 29.91 -1.04 -16.32
CA THR A 15 29.29 -1.68 -17.48
C THR A 15 28.76 -3.10 -17.22
N GLN A 16 29.10 -3.71 -16.08
CA GLN A 16 28.59 -5.03 -15.68
C GLN A 16 27.25 -4.96 -14.92
N ARG A 17 26.71 -3.77 -14.65
CA ARG A 17 25.41 -3.63 -13.95
C ARG A 17 24.29 -4.36 -14.67
N GLU A 18 24.18 -4.18 -15.99
CA GLU A 18 23.16 -4.87 -16.80
C GLU A 18 23.31 -6.40 -16.73
N GLN A 19 24.56 -6.89 -16.71
CA GLN A 19 24.85 -8.31 -16.55
C GLN A 19 24.38 -8.83 -15.18
N PHE A 20 24.59 -8.05 -14.11
CA PHE A 20 24.14 -8.42 -12.77
C PHE A 20 22.62 -8.34 -12.62
N SER A 21 21.96 -7.30 -13.14
CA SER A 21 20.49 -7.22 -13.19
C SER A 21 19.90 -8.42 -13.93
N ALA A 22 20.48 -8.83 -15.06
CA ALA A 22 20.04 -10.00 -15.81
C ALA A 22 20.25 -11.31 -15.03
N PHE A 23 21.36 -11.43 -14.29
CA PHE A 23 21.60 -12.55 -13.38
C PHE A 23 20.54 -12.62 -12.27
N LEU A 24 20.25 -11.51 -11.59
CA LEU A 24 19.22 -11.45 -10.55
C LEU A 24 17.83 -11.78 -11.11
N LYS A 25 17.52 -11.28 -12.32
CA LYS A 25 16.26 -11.59 -12.99
C LYS A 25 16.10 -13.10 -13.20
N LYS A 26 17.14 -13.77 -13.67
CA LYS A 26 17.14 -15.24 -13.83
C LYS A 26 16.91 -15.96 -12.50
N GLN A 27 17.59 -15.53 -11.43
CA GLN A 27 17.38 -16.08 -10.08
C GLN A 27 15.93 -15.91 -9.60
N CYS A 28 15.31 -14.77 -9.91
CA CYS A 28 13.91 -14.51 -9.60
C CYS A 28 12.97 -15.40 -10.42
N GLU A 29 13.20 -15.55 -11.71
CA GLU A 29 12.40 -16.41 -12.59
C GLU A 29 12.42 -17.89 -12.12
N GLU A 30 13.60 -18.42 -11.77
CA GLU A 30 13.75 -19.79 -11.24
C GLU A 30 12.96 -20.00 -9.94
N LYS A 31 12.86 -18.96 -9.10
CA LYS A 31 12.14 -18.98 -7.82
C LYS A 31 10.70 -18.46 -7.91
N LYS A 32 10.23 -18.12 -9.12
CA LYS A 32 8.90 -17.53 -9.39
C LYS A 32 8.64 -16.26 -8.56
N LEU A 33 9.65 -15.40 -8.44
CA LEU A 33 9.55 -14.11 -7.77
C LEU A 33 9.24 -13.01 -8.79
N LYS A 34 8.54 -11.97 -8.36
CA LYS A 34 8.24 -10.82 -9.21
C LYS A 34 9.43 -9.85 -9.21
N PHE A 35 9.84 -9.44 -10.40
CA PHE A 35 11.03 -8.63 -10.64
C PHE A 35 10.66 -7.38 -11.43
N GLU A 36 10.99 -6.20 -10.89
CA GLU A 36 10.75 -4.90 -11.51
C GLU A 36 12.08 -4.14 -11.59
N ASP A 37 12.40 -3.60 -12.77
CA ASP A 37 13.62 -2.82 -13.02
C ASP A 37 13.25 -1.35 -13.27
N PHE A 38 13.79 -0.45 -12.45
CA PHE A 38 13.50 0.99 -12.46
C PHE A 38 14.71 1.82 -12.93
N ASP A 39 15.59 1.24 -13.76
CA ASP A 39 16.84 1.77 -14.31
C ASP A 39 17.94 2.04 -13.27
N THR A 40 17.58 2.63 -12.12
CA THR A 40 18.48 3.02 -11.03
C THR A 40 18.53 2.00 -9.90
N PHE A 41 17.47 1.20 -9.75
CA PHE A 41 17.37 0.11 -8.81
C PHE A 41 16.45 -0.99 -9.37
N VAL A 42 16.56 -2.17 -8.78
CA VAL A 42 15.72 -3.33 -9.05
C VAL A 42 14.94 -3.66 -7.78
N ASN A 43 13.65 -3.95 -7.92
CA ASN A 43 12.80 -4.39 -6.82
C ASN A 43 12.37 -5.85 -7.04
N ILE A 44 12.59 -6.69 -6.03
CA ILE A 44 12.19 -8.10 -6.03
C ILE A 44 11.10 -8.28 -4.98
N GLU A 45 9.87 -8.53 -5.43
CA GLU A 45 8.74 -8.83 -4.55
C GLU A 45 8.69 -10.32 -4.27
N VAL A 46 8.89 -10.69 -3.00
CA VAL A 46 8.93 -12.08 -2.54
C VAL A 46 7.58 -12.51 -1.97
N CYS A 47 6.92 -11.61 -1.24
CA CYS A 47 5.58 -11.75 -0.71
C CYS A 47 5.02 -10.34 -0.41
N PRO A 48 3.73 -10.21 -0.08
CA PRO A 48 3.19 -8.93 0.37
C PRO A 48 4.02 -8.37 1.54
N GLN A 49 4.39 -7.09 1.45
CA GLN A 49 5.29 -6.39 2.39
C GLN A 49 6.74 -6.92 2.47
N GLY A 50 7.13 -7.91 1.67
CA GLY A 50 8.46 -8.53 1.67
C GLY A 50 9.19 -8.27 0.36
N TYR A 51 10.02 -7.23 0.35
CA TYR A 51 10.78 -6.78 -0.82
C TYR A 51 12.28 -6.89 -0.58
N ILE A 52 13.02 -7.22 -1.64
CA ILE A 52 14.48 -7.10 -1.71
C ILE A 52 14.78 -6.05 -2.78
N GLU A 53 15.35 -4.93 -2.37
CA GLU A 53 15.78 -3.87 -3.27
C GLU A 53 17.26 -4.04 -3.59
N CYS A 54 17.60 -4.02 -4.88
CA CYS A 54 18.98 -3.97 -5.36
C CYS A 54 19.27 -2.58 -5.92
N SER A 55 20.20 -1.86 -5.32
CA SER A 55 20.64 -0.53 -5.76
C SER A 55 22.10 -0.55 -6.22
N TYR A 56 22.45 0.44 -7.04
CA TYR A 56 23.77 0.56 -7.65
C TYR A 56 24.38 1.94 -7.37
N GLU A 57 25.60 1.97 -6.81
CA GLU A 57 26.39 3.20 -6.66
C GLU A 57 27.77 3.00 -7.30
N GLY A 58 27.97 3.51 -8.53
CA GLY A 58 29.20 3.23 -9.28
C GLY A 58 29.34 1.72 -9.54
N CYS A 59 30.43 1.11 -9.05
CA CYS A 59 30.61 -0.34 -9.12
C CYS A 59 30.05 -1.09 -7.90
N PHE A 60 29.52 -0.40 -6.90
CA PHE A 60 28.99 -1.02 -5.69
C PHE A 60 27.55 -1.51 -5.93
N ILE A 61 27.28 -2.71 -5.44
CA ILE A 61 25.97 -3.35 -5.45
C ILE A 61 25.54 -3.50 -4.00
N THR A 62 24.30 -3.11 -3.72
CA THR A 62 23.68 -3.32 -2.40
C THR A 62 22.32 -3.95 -2.59
N LEU A 63 22.13 -5.17 -2.08
CA LEU A 63 20.81 -5.78 -1.92
C LEU A 63 20.38 -5.59 -0.47
N THR A 64 19.25 -4.93 -0.25
CA THR A 64 18.70 -4.64 1.07
C THR A 64 17.32 -5.24 1.20
N ALA A 65 17.06 -5.93 2.30
CA ALA A 65 15.74 -6.39 2.67
C ALA A 65 15.38 -5.86 4.05
N GLN A 66 14.39 -4.95 4.12
CA GLN A 66 13.75 -4.57 5.37
C GLN A 66 12.70 -5.63 5.71
N THR A 67 12.95 -6.39 6.78
CA THR A 67 12.26 -7.66 7.04
C THR A 67 11.22 -7.58 8.14
N ASN A 68 11.25 -6.55 8.99
CA ASN A 68 10.39 -6.45 10.17
C ASN A 68 8.89 -6.49 9.86
N VAL A 69 8.44 -5.94 8.73
CA VAL A 69 6.99 -5.92 8.39
C VAL A 69 6.49 -7.30 7.96
N ALA A 70 7.21 -7.96 7.04
CA ALA A 70 6.81 -9.26 6.54
C ALA A 70 6.97 -10.38 7.58
N GLY A 71 8.02 -10.32 8.40
CA GLY A 71 8.23 -11.24 9.52
C GLY A 71 9.49 -12.12 9.41
N PRO A 72 9.75 -12.95 10.43
CA PRO A 72 10.99 -13.72 10.54
C PRO A 72 11.16 -14.77 9.44
N GLY A 73 10.07 -15.31 8.90
CA GLY A 73 10.11 -16.27 7.78
C GLY A 73 10.66 -15.63 6.50
N PHE A 74 10.28 -14.38 6.23
CA PHE A 74 10.83 -13.60 5.12
C PHE A 74 12.32 -13.29 5.32
N HIS A 75 12.74 -12.90 6.52
CA HIS A 75 14.16 -12.70 6.82
C HIS A 75 14.99 -13.97 6.56
N ALA A 76 14.48 -15.12 6.99
CA ALA A 76 15.12 -16.39 6.73
C ALA A 76 15.16 -16.75 5.23
N PHE A 77 14.16 -16.34 4.46
CA PHE A 77 14.17 -16.46 3.01
C PHE A 77 15.21 -15.55 2.36
N ALA A 78 15.29 -14.28 2.76
CA ALA A 78 16.27 -13.32 2.22
C ALA A 78 17.71 -13.83 2.43
N CYS A 79 18.00 -14.37 3.62
CA CYS A 79 19.28 -15.04 3.89
C CYS A 79 19.61 -16.16 2.90
N ARG A 80 18.65 -17.04 2.59
CA ARG A 80 18.85 -18.14 1.63
C ARG A 80 18.99 -17.62 0.20
N PHE A 81 18.22 -16.59 -0.15
CA PHE A 81 18.35 -15.93 -1.45
C PHE A 81 19.75 -15.32 -1.61
N PHE A 82 20.31 -14.73 -0.55
CA PHE A 82 21.68 -14.22 -0.55
C PHE A 82 22.70 -15.35 -0.65
N ASP A 83 22.50 -16.50 0.02
CA ASP A 83 23.34 -17.69 -0.19
C ASP A 83 23.38 -18.09 -1.67
N ASP A 84 22.22 -18.12 -2.34
CA ASP A 84 22.10 -18.48 -3.76
C ASP A 84 22.81 -17.46 -4.67
N VAL A 85 22.60 -16.16 -4.42
CA VAL A 85 23.30 -15.08 -5.15
C VAL A 85 24.82 -15.21 -5.00
N ILE A 86 25.32 -15.47 -3.79
CA ILE A 86 26.75 -15.65 -3.54
C ILE A 86 27.29 -16.89 -4.24
N ALA A 87 26.56 -18.00 -4.17
CA ALA A 87 27.00 -19.27 -4.74
C ALA A 87 27.07 -19.26 -6.27
N GLU A 88 26.20 -18.48 -6.92
CA GLU A 88 26.04 -18.48 -8.38
C GLU A 88 26.58 -17.23 -9.09
N SER A 89 27.04 -16.23 -8.33
CA SER A 89 27.68 -15.03 -8.90
C SER A 89 29.19 -15.16 -9.01
N GLU A 90 29.77 -14.38 -9.93
CA GLU A 90 31.22 -14.27 -10.10
C GLU A 90 31.84 -13.14 -9.25
N TRP A 91 31.00 -12.35 -8.58
CA TRP A 91 31.42 -11.19 -7.79
C TRP A 91 31.52 -11.54 -6.30
N PRO A 92 32.51 -10.99 -5.57
CA PRO A 92 32.60 -11.17 -4.14
C PRO A 92 31.51 -10.35 -3.44
N PHE A 93 30.90 -10.96 -2.43
CA PHE A 93 29.90 -10.32 -1.59
C PHE A 93 30.16 -10.56 -0.10
N GLU A 94 29.68 -9.63 0.72
CA GLU A 94 29.65 -9.71 2.17
C GLU A 94 28.22 -9.50 2.67
N VAL A 95 27.84 -10.23 3.72
CA VAL A 95 26.50 -10.12 4.32
C VAL A 95 26.60 -9.44 5.68
N SER A 96 25.76 -8.44 5.87
CA SER A 96 25.54 -7.77 7.15
C SER A 96 24.14 -8.12 7.66
N ASP A 97 24.09 -8.86 8.77
CA ASP A 97 22.86 -9.23 9.46
C ASP A 97 22.96 -8.95 10.97
N PRO A 98 22.36 -7.86 11.47
CA PRO A 98 22.34 -7.50 12.89
C PRO A 98 21.68 -8.57 13.78
N THR A 99 20.83 -9.43 13.21
CA THR A 99 20.17 -10.52 13.94
C THR A 99 21.08 -11.74 14.15
N LYS A 100 22.19 -11.80 13.41
CA LYS A 100 23.13 -12.93 13.36
C LYS A 100 22.49 -14.24 12.88
N TYR A 101 21.28 -14.20 12.35
CA TYR A 101 20.64 -15.37 11.77
C TYR A 101 21.39 -15.85 10.53
N TYR A 102 22.06 -14.95 9.79
CA TYR A 102 22.82 -15.31 8.62
C TYR A 102 23.91 -16.35 8.94
N GLU A 103 24.65 -16.14 10.03
CA GLU A 103 25.70 -17.07 10.45
C GLU A 103 25.16 -18.27 11.24
N GLN A 104 24.19 -18.04 12.11
CA GLN A 104 23.77 -19.02 13.12
C GLN A 104 22.66 -19.95 12.65
N ARG A 105 21.85 -19.53 11.67
CA ARG A 105 20.67 -20.25 11.15
C ARG A 105 19.69 -20.70 12.25
N ASN A 106 19.67 -20.01 13.40
CA ASN A 106 18.80 -20.33 14.53
C ASN A 106 17.49 -19.53 14.44
N PHE A 107 16.43 -20.17 13.92
CA PHE A 107 15.16 -19.50 13.67
C PHE A 107 14.42 -19.09 14.95
N GLU A 108 14.53 -19.89 16.02
CA GLU A 108 13.93 -19.55 17.32
C GLU A 108 14.55 -18.27 17.88
N THR A 109 15.87 -18.11 17.76
CA THR A 109 16.56 -16.89 18.19
C THR A 109 16.11 -15.68 17.36
N LEU A 110 16.04 -15.82 16.03
CA LEU A 110 15.54 -14.77 15.14
C LEU A 110 14.12 -14.33 15.55
N LYS A 111 13.23 -15.30 15.72
CA LYS A 111 11.82 -15.09 16.04
C LYS A 111 11.65 -14.42 17.40
N TYR A 112 12.19 -15.01 18.46
CA TYR A 112 11.91 -14.59 19.83
C TYR A 112 12.74 -13.39 20.30
N ASN A 113 14.02 -13.32 19.93
CA ASN A 113 14.91 -12.29 20.47
C ASN A 113 14.89 -10.99 19.65
N TYR A 114 14.47 -11.06 18.39
CA TYR A 114 14.47 -9.92 17.47
C TYR A 114 13.06 -9.54 17.02
N PHE A 115 12.36 -10.42 16.30
CA PHE A 115 11.06 -10.06 15.71
C PHE A 115 9.95 -9.86 16.73
N TYR A 116 9.83 -10.76 17.71
CA TYR A 116 8.80 -10.67 18.74
C TYR A 116 9.09 -9.53 19.71
N ARG A 117 10.36 -9.28 19.99
CA ARG A 117 10.78 -8.10 20.74
C ARG A 117 10.43 -6.80 20.00
N TRP A 118 10.71 -6.73 18.71
CA TRP A 118 10.30 -5.58 17.89
C TRP A 118 8.78 -5.40 17.88
N LEU A 119 8.01 -6.50 17.80
CA LEU A 119 6.54 -6.43 17.87
C LEU A 119 6.04 -5.98 19.26
N GLN A 120 6.75 -6.30 20.35
CA GLN A 120 6.47 -5.75 21.69
C GLN A 120 6.72 -4.25 21.76
N ASP A 121 7.79 -3.76 21.11
CA ASP A 121 8.06 -2.32 21.01
C ASP A 121 6.92 -1.62 20.24
N ILE A 122 6.41 -2.24 19.16
CA ILE A 122 5.23 -1.74 18.43
C ILE A 122 3.97 -1.75 19.30
N ALA A 123 3.73 -2.81 20.08
CA ALA A 123 2.60 -2.87 20.99
C ALA A 123 2.66 -1.73 22.01
N THR A 124 3.83 -1.50 22.60
CA THR A 124 4.08 -0.37 23.53
C THR A 124 3.82 0.97 22.84
N TYR A 125 4.34 1.16 21.62
CA TYR A 125 4.11 2.37 20.84
C TYR A 125 2.62 2.64 20.59
N VAL A 126 1.86 1.61 20.22
CA VAL A 126 0.39 1.70 20.05
C VAL A 126 -0.28 2.16 21.34
N GLU A 127 0.10 1.60 22.49
CA GLU A 127 -0.48 1.97 23.78
C GLU A 127 -0.23 3.42 24.16
N GLU A 128 0.97 3.91 23.91
CA GLU A 128 1.40 5.28 24.24
C GLU A 128 0.74 6.32 23.33
N HIS A 129 0.54 6.01 22.05
CA HIS A 129 0.19 7.01 21.04
C HIS A 129 -1.24 6.91 20.49
N VAL A 130 -2.00 5.85 20.81
CA VAL A 130 -3.39 5.70 20.32
C VAL A 130 -4.30 6.87 20.70
N ALA A 131 -4.07 7.51 21.85
CA ALA A 131 -4.86 8.66 22.28
C ALA A 131 -4.50 9.96 21.52
N GLU A 132 -3.31 10.02 20.94
CA GLU A 132 -2.76 11.19 20.25
C GLU A 132 -3.15 11.20 18.77
N TYR A 133 -3.15 10.03 18.13
CA TYR A 133 -3.43 9.91 16.70
C TYR A 133 -4.87 9.45 16.43
N LYS A 134 -5.62 10.25 15.66
CA LYS A 134 -6.96 9.87 15.18
C LYS A 134 -6.96 8.65 14.25
N ASN A 135 -5.85 8.36 13.57
CA ASN A 135 -5.70 7.24 12.65
C ASN A 135 -4.29 6.65 12.75
N LEU A 136 -4.09 5.70 13.66
CA LEU A 136 -2.80 5.05 13.83
C LEU A 136 -2.65 3.92 12.79
N CYS A 137 -1.72 4.12 11.85
CA CYS A 137 -1.36 3.14 10.83
C CYS A 137 0.05 2.61 11.13
N ILE A 138 0.17 1.30 11.30
CA ILE A 138 1.44 0.63 11.58
C ILE A 138 1.90 -0.08 10.32
N CYS A 139 3.20 0.02 10.02
CA CYS A 139 3.81 -0.57 8.81
C CYS A 139 3.13 -0.10 7.53
N TRP A 140 2.87 1.20 7.45
CA TRP A 140 2.19 1.85 6.34
C TRP A 140 3.07 2.95 5.79
N ARG A 141 3.31 2.99 4.48
CA ARG A 141 4.21 4.00 3.91
C ARG A 141 3.53 5.36 3.89
N SER A 142 4.32 6.43 3.92
CA SER A 142 3.80 7.80 3.94
C SER A 142 3.15 8.22 2.62
N ASP A 143 3.55 7.58 1.52
CA ASP A 143 3.04 7.72 0.16
C ASP A 143 1.89 6.77 -0.16
N ASP A 144 1.58 5.80 0.70
CA ASP A 144 0.37 4.97 0.59
C ASP A 144 -0.88 5.81 0.92
N TYR A 145 -2.03 5.42 0.35
CA TYR A 145 -3.32 5.95 0.77
C TYR A 145 -3.58 5.64 2.25
N GLN A 146 -4.23 6.53 2.99
CA GLN A 146 -4.60 6.28 4.38
C GLN A 146 -6.01 5.64 4.46
N PRO A 147 -6.17 4.47 5.09
CA PRO A 147 -7.48 3.88 5.30
C PRO A 147 -8.36 4.70 6.25
N MET A 148 -9.68 4.53 6.14
CA MET A 148 -10.62 5.08 7.11
C MET A 148 -10.31 4.60 8.53
N SER A 149 -10.21 5.53 9.48
CA SER A 149 -9.98 5.19 10.89
C SER A 149 -11.21 4.51 11.51
N LYS A 150 -10.97 3.65 12.49
CA LYS A 150 -12.01 3.01 13.30
C LYS A 150 -11.67 3.17 14.78
N ALA A 151 -12.67 3.48 15.59
CA ALA A 151 -12.49 3.62 17.04
C ALA A 151 -11.88 2.33 17.63
N ASP A 152 -10.90 2.49 18.52
CA ASP A 152 -10.17 1.42 19.21
C ASP A 152 -9.52 0.39 18.27
N ARG A 153 -9.21 0.78 17.03
CA ARG A 153 -8.53 -0.05 16.03
C ARG A 153 -7.28 0.64 15.50
N VAL A 154 -6.29 -0.19 15.20
CA VAL A 154 -5.05 0.18 14.52
C VAL A 154 -5.08 -0.44 13.12
N VAL A 155 -4.68 0.35 12.13
CA VAL A 155 -4.52 -0.10 10.75
C VAL A 155 -3.20 -0.86 10.62
N THR A 156 -3.23 -2.04 10.01
CA THR A 156 -2.04 -2.86 9.72
C THR A 156 -2.17 -3.49 8.33
N PRO A 157 -1.09 -3.97 7.70
CA PRO A 157 -1.20 -4.70 6.44
C PRO A 157 -2.10 -5.95 6.52
N MET A 158 -2.28 -6.53 7.70
CA MET A 158 -3.13 -7.71 7.94
C MET A 158 -4.57 -7.36 8.37
N GLY A 159 -4.93 -6.08 8.34
CA GLY A 159 -6.26 -5.59 8.70
C GLY A 159 -6.32 -4.85 10.03
N TYR A 160 -7.54 -4.53 10.46
CA TYR A 160 -7.77 -3.79 11.71
C TYR A 160 -7.53 -4.66 12.95
N LEU A 161 -6.43 -4.41 13.66
CA LEU A 161 -6.21 -4.98 15.00
C LEU A 161 -6.79 -4.06 16.06
N SER A 162 -7.40 -4.63 17.10
CA SER A 162 -7.88 -3.81 18.22
C SER A 162 -6.71 -3.37 19.10
N VAL A 163 -6.82 -2.18 19.66
CA VAL A 163 -5.86 -1.68 20.66
C VAL A 163 -5.79 -2.62 21.86
N HIS A 164 -6.92 -3.24 22.20
CA HIS A 164 -6.99 -4.29 23.22
C HIS A 164 -6.13 -5.52 22.85
N ALA A 165 -6.09 -5.94 21.58
CA ALA A 165 -5.29 -7.08 21.16
C ALA A 165 -3.78 -6.83 21.38
N PHE A 166 -3.29 -5.63 21.12
CA PHE A 166 -1.90 -5.26 21.43
C PHE A 166 -1.59 -5.32 22.93
N LYS A 167 -2.59 -5.07 23.79
CA LYS A 167 -2.45 -5.05 25.25
C LYS A 167 -2.53 -6.42 25.92
N THR A 168 -3.31 -7.35 25.35
CA THR A 168 -3.73 -8.55 26.08
C THR A 168 -3.39 -9.87 25.43
N LEU A 169 -3.05 -9.88 24.14
CA LEU A 169 -2.61 -11.12 23.49
C LEU A 169 -1.18 -11.46 23.92
N GLU A 170 -0.92 -12.75 24.11
CA GLU A 170 0.44 -13.25 24.17
C GLU A 170 1.16 -12.95 22.85
N ILE A 171 2.47 -12.71 22.92
CA ILE A 171 3.22 -12.19 21.77
C ILE A 171 3.19 -13.14 20.58
N GLU A 172 3.15 -14.46 20.81
CA GLU A 172 2.96 -15.48 19.77
C GLU A 172 1.64 -15.30 19.02
N GLU A 173 0.54 -15.08 19.74
CA GLU A 173 -0.79 -14.93 19.14
C GLU A 173 -0.88 -13.61 18.37
N LEU A 174 -0.30 -12.53 18.91
CA LEU A 174 -0.21 -11.26 18.23
C LEU A 174 0.62 -11.38 16.94
N ALA A 175 1.76 -12.06 17.00
CA ALA A 175 2.63 -12.28 15.84
C ALA A 175 1.95 -13.04 14.70
N GLN A 176 1.12 -14.05 15.01
CA GLN A 176 0.34 -14.77 14.00
C GLN A 176 -0.69 -13.90 13.28
N ARG A 177 -1.16 -12.83 13.94
CA ARG A 177 -2.13 -11.88 13.36
C ARG A 177 -1.48 -10.68 12.70
N PHE A 178 -0.20 -10.43 12.99
CA PHE A 178 0.53 -9.24 12.54
C PHE A 178 1.44 -9.53 11.34
N PHE A 179 2.21 -10.61 11.37
CA PHE A 179 3.17 -10.92 10.31
C PHE A 179 2.54 -11.69 9.15
N VAL A 180 2.94 -11.33 7.94
CA VAL A 180 2.60 -12.10 6.74
C VAL A 180 3.28 -13.47 6.77
N TRP A 181 4.57 -13.51 7.15
CA TRP A 181 5.41 -14.71 7.14
C TRP A 181 6.11 -14.93 8.48
N ASN A 182 5.40 -15.59 9.40
CA ASN A 182 5.90 -15.84 10.77
C ASN A 182 6.69 -17.15 10.94
N ASN A 183 6.48 -18.14 10.07
CA ASN A 183 7.10 -19.46 10.18
C ASN A 183 8.26 -19.62 9.19
N LEU A 184 9.18 -20.56 9.45
CA LEU A 184 10.33 -20.78 8.56
C LEU A 184 9.91 -21.31 7.17
N ALA A 185 8.88 -22.16 7.15
CA ALA A 185 8.33 -22.74 5.93
C ALA A 185 7.29 -21.81 5.29
N ARG A 186 7.07 -22.01 3.99
CA ARG A 186 5.89 -21.50 3.28
C ARG A 186 4.75 -22.51 3.44
N ASP A 187 4.14 -22.52 4.63
CA ASP A 187 3.02 -23.39 4.97
C ASP A 187 1.68 -22.79 4.52
N ALA A 188 0.57 -23.51 4.78
CA ALA A 188 -0.77 -23.03 4.46
C ALA A 188 -1.08 -21.66 5.09
N GLN A 189 -0.58 -21.42 6.32
CA GLN A 189 -0.77 -20.15 7.02
C GLN A 189 -0.05 -19.00 6.32
N TYR A 190 1.18 -19.22 5.81
CA TYR A 190 1.89 -18.24 5.00
C TYR A 190 1.09 -17.84 3.75
N TYR A 191 0.59 -18.81 2.99
CA TYR A 191 -0.18 -18.53 1.77
C TYR A 191 -1.50 -17.82 2.09
N LYS A 192 -2.23 -18.27 3.12
CA LYS A 192 -3.41 -17.56 3.64
C LYS A 192 -3.07 -16.12 3.99
N ASN A 193 -2.00 -15.89 4.75
CA ASN A 193 -1.62 -14.55 5.19
C ASN A 193 -1.23 -13.64 4.02
N CYS A 194 -0.58 -14.18 2.98
CA CYS A 194 -0.32 -13.43 1.75
C CYS A 194 -1.62 -12.98 1.08
N ALA A 195 -2.61 -13.88 0.95
CA ALA A 195 -3.93 -13.52 0.43
C ALA A 195 -4.62 -12.46 1.29
N ILE A 196 -4.61 -12.62 2.63
CA ILE A 196 -5.24 -11.66 3.55
C ILE A 196 -4.60 -10.28 3.47
N ALA A 197 -3.27 -10.19 3.38
CA ALA A 197 -2.58 -8.91 3.25
C ALA A 197 -3.01 -8.15 1.97
N LEU A 198 -3.05 -8.85 0.83
CA LEU A 198 -3.49 -8.28 -0.44
C LEU A 198 -4.98 -7.95 -0.42
N LEU A 199 -5.82 -8.78 0.20
CA LEU A 199 -7.23 -8.49 0.37
C LEU A 199 -7.45 -7.19 1.15
N TRP A 200 -6.71 -6.96 2.23
CA TRP A 200 -6.83 -5.71 2.99
C TRP A 200 -6.33 -4.49 2.23
N LYS A 201 -5.15 -4.58 1.60
CA LYS A 201 -4.44 -3.40 1.06
C LYS A 201 -4.68 -3.15 -0.44
N ASP A 202 -4.74 -4.19 -1.25
CA ASP A 202 -4.53 -4.06 -2.71
C ASP A 202 -5.72 -4.54 -3.54
N CYS A 203 -6.67 -5.28 -2.95
CA CYS A 203 -7.82 -5.83 -3.66
C CYS A 203 -8.85 -4.76 -4.05
N TYR A 204 -9.37 -4.89 -5.28
CA TYR A 204 -10.42 -4.05 -5.86
C TYR A 204 -11.79 -4.74 -5.91
N TYR A 205 -11.91 -5.95 -5.35
CA TYR A 205 -13.17 -6.68 -5.17
C TYR A 205 -13.98 -6.81 -6.46
N GLU A 206 -15.21 -6.31 -6.49
CA GLU A 206 -16.07 -6.33 -7.68
C GLU A 206 -15.50 -5.57 -8.90
N TYR A 207 -14.47 -4.73 -8.68
CA TYR A 207 -13.77 -3.97 -9.72
C TYR A 207 -12.43 -4.62 -10.12
N SER A 208 -12.19 -5.88 -9.72
CA SER A 208 -10.91 -6.55 -10.03
C SER A 208 -10.67 -6.73 -11.54
N GLY A 209 -11.72 -6.79 -12.35
CA GLY A 209 -11.62 -6.85 -13.81
C GLY A 209 -11.46 -5.49 -14.51
N MET A 210 -11.23 -4.39 -13.76
CA MET A 210 -11.20 -3.03 -14.29
C MET A 210 -10.03 -2.81 -15.26
N ASN A 211 -8.81 -3.23 -14.88
CA ASN A 211 -7.62 -3.12 -15.72
C ASN A 211 -6.62 -4.26 -15.43
N GLU A 212 -5.54 -4.33 -16.22
CA GLU A 212 -4.51 -5.38 -16.10
C GLU A 212 -3.88 -5.43 -14.70
N THR A 213 -3.75 -4.29 -14.01
CA THR A 213 -3.15 -4.23 -12.68
C THR A 213 -4.07 -4.84 -11.64
N THR A 214 -5.35 -4.44 -11.62
CA THR A 214 -6.34 -4.98 -10.67
C THR A 214 -6.60 -6.47 -10.91
N ASP A 215 -6.57 -6.89 -12.16
CA ASP A 215 -6.74 -8.28 -12.61
C ASP A 215 -5.60 -9.17 -12.08
N LYS A 216 -4.34 -8.74 -12.27
CA LYS A 216 -3.15 -9.43 -11.74
C LYS A 216 -3.18 -9.58 -10.21
N ILE A 217 -3.60 -8.54 -9.49
CA ILE A 217 -3.72 -8.59 -8.02
C ILE A 217 -4.75 -9.65 -7.62
N ALA A 218 -5.91 -9.66 -8.24
CA ALA A 218 -6.96 -10.63 -7.93
C ALA A 218 -6.55 -12.07 -8.29
N HIS A 219 -5.89 -12.29 -9.43
CA HIS A 219 -5.29 -13.59 -9.75
C HIS A 219 -4.29 -14.06 -8.68
N THR A 220 -3.42 -13.16 -8.23
CA THR A 220 -2.43 -13.44 -7.19
C THR A 220 -3.10 -13.83 -5.86
N ILE A 221 -4.18 -13.13 -5.47
CA ILE A 221 -4.96 -13.46 -4.27
C ILE A 221 -5.55 -14.88 -4.40
N ILE A 222 -6.17 -15.19 -5.54
CA ILE A 222 -6.75 -16.51 -5.79
C ILE A 222 -5.66 -17.60 -5.72
N ASP A 223 -4.51 -17.38 -6.36
CA ASP A 223 -3.38 -18.32 -6.34
C ASP A 223 -2.91 -18.60 -4.91
N TYR A 224 -2.84 -17.58 -4.05
CA TYR A 224 -2.48 -17.74 -2.65
C TYR A 224 -3.53 -18.52 -1.84
N LEU A 225 -4.82 -18.27 -2.07
CA LEU A 225 -5.90 -19.02 -1.41
C LEU A 225 -5.90 -20.50 -1.83
N GLU A 226 -5.68 -20.77 -3.12
CA GLU A 226 -5.59 -22.13 -3.65
C GLU A 226 -4.33 -22.85 -3.15
N ALA A 227 -3.18 -22.17 -3.08
CA ALA A 227 -1.95 -22.73 -2.50
C ALA A 227 -2.09 -23.01 -0.99
N ALA A 228 -2.84 -22.17 -0.26
CA ALA A 228 -3.14 -22.41 1.14
C ALA A 228 -3.99 -23.68 1.31
N TYR A 229 -5.04 -23.82 0.49
CA TYR A 229 -5.91 -25.00 0.48
C TYR A 229 -5.18 -26.28 0.06
N GLU A 230 -4.30 -26.22 -0.95
CA GLU A 230 -3.48 -27.36 -1.39
C GLU A 230 -2.52 -27.82 -0.28
N ALA A 231 -1.97 -26.87 0.49
CA ALA A 231 -1.05 -27.17 1.58
C ALA A 231 -1.76 -27.75 2.82
N ASP A 232 -2.98 -27.31 3.13
CA ASP A 232 -3.83 -27.82 4.21
C ASP A 232 -5.31 -27.55 3.87
N ASP A 233 -6.05 -28.59 3.52
CA ASP A 233 -7.47 -28.47 3.12
C ASP A 233 -8.42 -28.16 4.29
N THR A 234 -7.90 -28.17 5.53
CA THR A 234 -8.66 -27.84 6.74
C THR A 234 -8.48 -26.39 7.18
N ILE A 235 -7.59 -25.63 6.54
CA ILE A 235 -7.37 -24.22 6.88
C ILE A 235 -8.62 -23.38 6.56
N GLY A 236 -8.99 -22.51 7.49
CA GLY A 236 -10.09 -21.57 7.30
C GLY A 236 -9.71 -20.49 6.27
N LEU A 237 -10.53 -20.29 5.24
CA LEU A 237 -10.31 -19.32 4.17
C LEU A 237 -11.55 -18.45 3.93
N PRO A 238 -11.40 -17.21 3.45
CA PRO A 238 -12.53 -16.34 3.10
C PRO A 238 -13.17 -16.80 1.76
N LEU A 239 -13.99 -17.85 1.81
CA LEU A 239 -14.51 -18.50 0.60
C LEU A 239 -15.49 -17.61 -0.17
N ASP A 240 -16.22 -16.74 0.53
CA ASP A 240 -17.10 -15.74 -0.09
C ASP A 240 -16.34 -14.78 -1.02
N ILE A 241 -15.17 -14.30 -0.58
CA ILE A 241 -14.32 -13.43 -1.40
C ILE A 241 -13.60 -14.22 -2.49
N TYR A 242 -13.16 -15.45 -2.21
CA TYR A 242 -12.61 -16.33 -3.23
C TYR A 242 -13.60 -16.52 -4.40
N GLU A 243 -14.85 -16.85 -4.08
CA GLU A 243 -15.89 -17.03 -5.09
C GLU A 243 -16.17 -15.74 -5.86
N LEU A 244 -16.25 -14.59 -5.17
CA LEU A 244 -16.40 -13.27 -5.78
C LEU A 244 -15.31 -13.01 -6.82
N LEU A 245 -14.03 -13.20 -6.45
CA LEU A 245 -12.91 -12.92 -7.34
C LEU A 245 -12.86 -13.89 -8.52
N CYS A 246 -13.12 -15.18 -8.31
CA CYS A 246 -13.22 -16.15 -9.39
C CYS A 246 -14.33 -15.78 -10.39
N ASP A 247 -15.49 -15.34 -9.90
CA ASP A 247 -16.62 -14.94 -10.75
C ASP A 247 -16.31 -13.66 -11.53
N CYS A 248 -15.68 -12.67 -10.88
CA CYS A 248 -15.22 -11.43 -11.54
C CYS A 248 -14.22 -11.70 -12.67
N LEU A 249 -13.33 -12.67 -12.51
CA LEU A 249 -12.28 -12.99 -13.48
C LEU A 249 -12.66 -14.13 -14.44
N MET A 250 -13.87 -14.68 -14.32
CA MET A 250 -14.31 -15.88 -15.05
C MET A 250 -13.32 -17.07 -14.91
N ARG A 251 -12.72 -17.21 -13.72
CA ARG A 251 -11.73 -18.25 -13.39
C ARG A 251 -12.42 -19.50 -12.82
N GLU A 252 -11.90 -20.67 -13.16
CA GLU A 252 -12.35 -21.94 -12.57
C GLU A 252 -12.08 -21.97 -11.06
N LYS A 253 -13.08 -22.40 -10.29
CA LYS A 253 -12.99 -22.55 -8.82
C LYS A 253 -12.38 -23.90 -8.49
N LEU A 254 -11.17 -23.93 -7.94
CA LEU A 254 -10.44 -25.14 -7.53
C LEU A 254 -10.73 -25.56 -6.08
N ILE A 255 -11.21 -24.65 -5.24
CA ILE A 255 -11.58 -24.96 -3.84
C ILE A 255 -13.03 -25.49 -3.81
N HIS A 256 -13.20 -26.79 -3.55
CA HIS A 256 -14.53 -27.42 -3.53
C HIS A 256 -15.06 -27.74 -2.13
N HIS A 257 -14.17 -27.99 -1.16
CA HIS A 257 -14.52 -28.46 0.19
C HIS A 257 -13.72 -27.72 1.28
N GLY A 258 -13.48 -26.42 1.11
CA GLY A 258 -12.74 -25.61 2.09
C GLY A 258 -13.53 -25.34 3.38
N VAL A 259 -12.81 -25.04 4.46
CA VAL A 259 -13.40 -24.52 5.70
C VAL A 259 -13.61 -23.02 5.54
N ASP A 260 -14.87 -22.56 5.64
CA ASP A 260 -15.19 -21.14 5.55
C ASP A 260 -14.78 -20.38 6.82
N GLU A 261 -14.02 -19.31 6.64
CA GLU A 261 -13.63 -18.37 7.69
C GLU A 261 -13.84 -16.93 7.18
N PRO A 262 -15.07 -16.41 7.29
CA PRO A 262 -15.40 -15.10 6.77
C PRO A 262 -14.73 -14.00 7.61
N ILE A 263 -14.13 -13.03 6.92
CA ILE A 263 -13.48 -11.87 7.55
C ILE A 263 -14.37 -10.65 7.38
N ALA A 264 -15.02 -10.25 8.47
CA ALA A 264 -15.99 -9.17 8.46
C ALA A 264 -15.40 -7.84 7.95
N ASN A 265 -15.99 -7.29 6.89
CA ASN A 265 -15.58 -6.02 6.27
C ASN A 265 -14.10 -5.99 5.86
N ILE A 266 -13.60 -7.10 5.31
CA ILE A 266 -12.26 -7.15 4.73
C ILE A 266 -12.12 -6.09 3.62
N GLY A 267 -10.96 -5.42 3.59
CA GLY A 267 -10.59 -4.45 2.56
C GLY A 267 -10.68 -3.00 2.98
N TYR A 268 -9.54 -2.31 3.02
CA TYR A 268 -9.52 -0.87 3.20
C TYR A 268 -10.10 -0.13 1.99
N ARG A 269 -9.90 -0.68 0.78
CA ARG A 269 -10.35 -0.09 -0.48
C ARG A 269 -11.86 -0.15 -0.72
N ARG A 270 -12.60 -0.93 0.09
CA ARG A 270 -14.08 -0.94 0.06
C ARG A 270 -14.72 0.28 0.71
N HIS A 271 -13.90 1.20 1.20
CA HIS A 271 -14.30 2.41 1.88
C HIS A 271 -13.58 3.62 1.26
N LEU A 272 -13.96 4.81 1.72
CA LEU A 272 -13.22 6.02 1.42
C LEU A 272 -11.80 5.92 1.98
N VAL A 273 -10.83 6.36 1.19
CA VAL A 273 -9.41 6.43 1.56
C VAL A 273 -8.87 7.83 1.29
N TRP A 274 -7.79 8.21 1.98
CA TRP A 274 -7.16 9.53 1.81
C TRP A 274 -5.82 9.39 1.11
N TYR A 275 -5.74 9.82 -0.14
CA TYR A 275 -4.48 9.78 -0.89
C TYR A 275 -3.58 10.98 -0.54
N PRO A 276 -2.30 10.75 -0.22
CA PRO A 276 -1.31 11.82 -0.14
C PRO A 276 -1.11 12.49 -1.49
N PHE A 277 -1.13 13.83 -1.51
CA PHE A 277 -0.60 14.58 -2.64
C PHE A 277 -0.04 15.93 -2.16
N GLY A 278 1.28 16.11 -2.25
CA GLY A 278 1.96 17.19 -1.55
C GLY A 278 1.66 17.16 -0.04
N ASN A 279 1.29 18.31 0.52
CA ASN A 279 0.86 18.43 1.92
C ASN A 279 -0.65 18.19 2.11
N TRP A 280 -1.33 17.55 1.16
CA TRP A 280 -2.78 17.34 1.19
C TRP A 280 -3.16 15.87 1.27
N ASN A 281 -4.35 15.66 1.84
CA ASN A 281 -5.01 14.37 1.99
C ASN A 281 -6.32 14.42 1.23
N ILE A 282 -6.38 13.72 0.09
CA ILE A 282 -7.52 13.78 -0.83
C ILE A 282 -8.40 12.54 -0.62
N PRO A 283 -9.64 12.69 -0.14
CA PRO A 283 -10.56 11.58 0.03
C PRO A 283 -11.11 11.14 -1.34
N VAL A 284 -11.02 9.85 -1.62
CA VAL A 284 -11.55 9.22 -2.83
C VAL A 284 -12.06 7.81 -2.53
N ASP A 285 -12.88 7.26 -3.43
CA ASP A 285 -13.25 5.85 -3.38
C ASP A 285 -11.97 4.99 -3.43
N GLY A 286 -11.84 4.03 -2.50
CA GLY A 286 -10.63 3.21 -2.39
C GLY A 286 -10.37 2.30 -3.58
N CYS A 287 -11.38 2.05 -4.42
CA CYS A 287 -11.25 1.29 -5.67
C CYS A 287 -11.02 2.18 -6.90
N SER A 288 -10.92 3.50 -6.74
CA SER A 288 -10.63 4.41 -7.86
C SER A 288 -9.32 4.04 -8.55
N GLU A 289 -9.33 4.06 -9.89
CA GLU A 289 -8.09 4.08 -10.65
C GLU A 289 -7.41 5.44 -10.44
N ASN A 290 -6.09 5.42 -10.21
CA ASN A 290 -5.30 6.64 -10.07
C ASN A 290 -4.13 6.65 -11.05
N SER A 291 -3.73 7.85 -11.47
CA SER A 291 -2.54 8.05 -12.30
C SER A 291 -1.97 9.44 -12.11
N PHE A 292 -0.66 9.58 -12.31
CA PHE A 292 0.03 10.86 -12.24
C PHE A 292 0.56 11.26 -13.61
N ASP A 293 0.17 12.45 -14.08
CA ASP A 293 0.69 13.03 -15.30
C ASP A 293 1.90 13.91 -15.00
N ASN A 294 3.09 13.42 -15.33
CA ASN A 294 4.36 14.13 -15.15
C ASN A 294 4.45 15.44 -15.95
N SER A 295 3.73 15.58 -17.06
CA SER A 295 3.81 16.76 -17.92
C SER A 295 3.05 17.94 -17.34
N THR A 296 1.88 17.67 -16.74
CA THR A 296 1.03 18.69 -16.11
C THR A 296 1.17 18.72 -14.59
N GLN A 297 1.91 17.78 -13.99
CA GLN A 297 2.03 17.57 -12.55
C GLN A 297 0.64 17.42 -11.89
N THR A 298 -0.23 16.64 -12.54
CA THR A 298 -1.63 16.45 -12.13
C THR A 298 -1.87 15.02 -11.68
N LEU A 299 -2.47 14.87 -10.50
CA LEU A 299 -2.97 13.59 -10.02
C LEU A 299 -4.42 13.41 -10.48
N HIS A 300 -4.70 12.26 -11.10
CA HIS A 300 -6.02 11.91 -11.62
C HIS A 300 -6.62 10.75 -10.83
N PHE A 301 -7.91 10.82 -10.55
CA PHE A 301 -8.70 9.69 -10.05
C PHE A 301 -9.92 9.48 -10.92
N MET A 302 -10.16 8.25 -11.34
CA MET A 302 -11.35 7.89 -12.13
C MET A 302 -12.24 6.94 -11.33
N ALA A 303 -13.55 7.11 -11.52
CA ALA A 303 -14.55 6.22 -10.93
C ALA A 303 -14.24 4.75 -11.25
N PRO A 304 -14.32 3.85 -10.26
CA PRO A 304 -14.19 2.43 -10.54
C PRO A 304 -15.33 1.94 -11.44
N TYR A 305 -15.03 0.99 -12.32
CA TYR A 305 -15.96 0.36 -13.24
C TYR A 305 -15.73 -1.15 -13.27
N LYS A 306 -16.79 -1.92 -13.51
CA LYS A 306 -16.70 -3.39 -13.52
C LYS A 306 -16.31 -3.95 -14.88
N THR A 307 -16.73 -3.28 -15.94
CA THR A 307 -16.45 -3.66 -17.33
C THR A 307 -16.13 -2.41 -18.15
N SER A 308 -15.31 -2.57 -19.20
CA SER A 308 -14.90 -1.46 -20.08
C SER A 308 -16.05 -0.77 -20.81
N ASP A 309 -17.23 -1.41 -20.87
CA ASP A 309 -18.42 -0.88 -21.53
C ASP A 309 -19.30 -0.03 -20.59
N GLU A 310 -19.00 -0.01 -19.28
CA GLU A 310 -19.70 0.87 -18.35
C GLU A 310 -19.36 2.34 -18.64
N PRO A 311 -20.37 3.24 -18.70
CA PRO A 311 -20.11 4.65 -18.89
C PRO A 311 -19.31 5.19 -17.69
N TRP A 312 -18.26 5.96 -17.97
CA TRP A 312 -17.52 6.64 -16.92
C TRP A 312 -18.45 7.56 -16.12
N ARG A 313 -18.26 7.60 -14.80
CA ARG A 313 -19.13 8.32 -13.87
C ARG A 313 -18.59 9.70 -13.52
N TRP A 314 -17.31 9.74 -13.17
CA TRP A 314 -16.62 10.95 -12.78
C TRP A 314 -15.11 10.82 -12.96
N LEU A 315 -14.46 11.98 -13.10
CA LEU A 315 -13.00 12.15 -13.12
C LEU A 315 -12.65 13.28 -12.15
N ILE A 316 -11.68 13.05 -11.28
CA ILE A 316 -11.12 14.04 -10.38
C ILE A 316 -9.70 14.35 -10.84
N LYS A 317 -9.37 15.64 -10.90
CA LYS A 317 -8.02 16.14 -11.09
C LYS A 317 -7.61 16.95 -9.87
N ALA A 318 -6.37 16.76 -9.44
CA ALA A 318 -5.77 17.48 -8.34
C ALA A 318 -4.43 18.08 -8.76
N ASN A 319 -4.23 19.34 -8.42
CA ASN A 319 -2.96 20.05 -8.60
C ASN A 319 -2.57 20.74 -7.29
N VAL A 320 -1.31 20.58 -6.91
CA VAL A 320 -0.76 21.19 -5.69
C VAL A 320 0.28 22.24 -6.04
N TYR A 321 0.26 23.34 -5.30
CA TYR A 321 1.18 24.45 -5.45
C TYR A 321 1.69 24.89 -4.09
N GLN A 322 2.96 25.28 -4.03
CA GLN A 322 3.58 25.86 -2.84
C GLN A 322 4.18 27.20 -3.19
N PHE A 323 3.83 28.23 -2.40
CA PHE A 323 4.23 29.61 -2.64
C PHE A 323 5.19 30.13 -1.56
N GLU A 324 5.89 31.23 -1.83
CA GLU A 324 6.82 31.83 -0.85
C GLU A 324 6.08 32.45 0.35
N LYS A 325 4.86 32.95 0.11
CA LYS A 325 4.01 33.68 1.05
C LYS A 325 2.66 32.99 1.21
N ASN A 326 1.96 33.33 2.29
CA ASN A 326 0.63 32.80 2.52
C ASN A 326 -0.33 33.22 1.40
N VAL A 327 -1.17 32.29 0.97
CA VAL A 327 -2.17 32.50 -0.08
C VAL A 327 -3.52 32.78 0.57
N GLU A 328 -4.01 34.01 0.38
CA GLU A 328 -5.34 34.42 0.84
C GLU A 328 -6.33 34.59 -0.34
N ASP A 329 -5.80 34.77 -1.54
CA ASP A 329 -6.58 34.98 -2.75
C ASP A 329 -7.06 33.65 -3.37
N TYR A 330 -8.20 33.73 -4.05
CA TYR A 330 -8.77 32.63 -4.82
C TYR A 330 -8.74 32.96 -6.31
N LEU A 331 -8.73 31.93 -7.16
CA LEU A 331 -8.91 32.06 -8.62
C LEU A 331 -10.09 33.00 -8.92
N GLU A 332 -9.96 33.84 -9.95
CA GLU A 332 -10.97 34.86 -10.27
C GLU A 332 -12.36 34.27 -10.47
N MET A 333 -12.46 33.09 -11.08
CA MET A 333 -13.72 32.36 -11.27
C MET A 333 -14.39 31.96 -9.94
N LEU A 334 -13.61 31.70 -8.89
CA LEU A 334 -14.11 31.38 -7.56
C LEU A 334 -14.42 32.66 -6.79
N SER A 335 -13.62 33.71 -6.95
CA SER A 335 -13.83 35.02 -6.33
C SER A 335 -15.11 35.68 -6.82
N ASN A 336 -15.32 35.71 -8.14
CA ASN A 336 -16.42 36.37 -8.83
C ASN A 336 -17.10 35.43 -9.86
N PRO A 337 -17.86 34.41 -9.40
CA PRO A 337 -18.48 33.44 -10.29
C PRO A 337 -19.59 34.08 -11.14
N GLN A 338 -19.50 33.99 -12.47
CA GLN A 338 -20.52 34.54 -13.38
C GLN A 338 -21.54 33.50 -13.86
N ASN A 339 -21.13 32.24 -14.03
CA ASN A 339 -21.95 31.15 -14.60
C ASN A 339 -22.11 29.95 -13.66
N ALA A 340 -21.83 30.12 -12.37
CA ALA A 340 -21.96 29.04 -11.40
C ALA A 340 -23.45 28.75 -11.12
N LEU A 341 -23.81 27.47 -11.16
CA LEU A 341 -25.07 26.96 -10.64
C LEU A 341 -25.13 27.10 -9.11
N GLU A 342 -23.99 26.87 -8.45
CA GLU A 342 -23.84 26.98 -7.00
C GLU A 342 -22.42 27.45 -6.65
N SER A 343 -22.29 28.19 -5.55
CA SER A 343 -21.00 28.50 -4.91
C SER A 343 -21.02 28.07 -3.45
N PHE A 344 -19.91 27.55 -2.95
CA PHE A 344 -19.78 27.07 -1.58
C PHE A 344 -18.42 27.42 -0.98
N VAL A 345 -18.35 27.36 0.35
CA VAL A 345 -17.15 27.65 1.15
C VAL A 345 -16.94 26.49 2.11
N ILE A 346 -15.68 26.15 2.35
CA ILE A 346 -15.24 25.09 3.25
C ILE A 346 -14.25 25.73 4.24
N GLU A 347 -14.52 25.61 5.53
CA GLU A 347 -13.60 26.07 6.57
C GLU A 347 -13.43 24.93 7.59
N ASP A 348 -12.22 24.39 7.69
CA ASP A 348 -11.85 23.38 8.69
C ASP A 348 -10.46 23.69 9.26
N GLY A 349 -10.43 24.22 10.48
CA GLY A 349 -9.20 24.71 11.11
C GLY A 349 -8.51 25.79 10.27
N ASP A 350 -7.27 25.52 9.87
CA ASP A 350 -6.46 26.42 9.04
C ASP A 350 -6.70 26.26 7.54
N VAL A 351 -7.47 25.25 7.13
CA VAL A 351 -7.83 25.01 5.73
C VAL A 351 -9.02 25.87 5.35
N LYS A 352 -8.83 26.72 4.34
CA LYS A 352 -9.88 27.56 3.75
C LYS A 352 -10.09 27.16 2.30
N GLY A 353 -11.31 26.75 1.97
CA GLY A 353 -11.72 26.32 0.64
C GLY A 353 -12.84 27.17 0.07
N LYS A 354 -12.79 27.44 -1.23
CA LYS A 354 -13.90 28.02 -1.99
C LYS A 354 -14.12 27.20 -3.25
N GLY A 355 -15.37 26.92 -3.58
CA GLY A 355 -15.69 26.15 -4.77
C GLY A 355 -16.98 26.59 -5.43
N ILE A 356 -17.12 26.18 -6.69
CA ILE A 356 -18.30 26.43 -7.51
C ILE A 356 -18.70 25.15 -8.22
N ILE A 357 -19.96 25.11 -8.63
CA ILE A 357 -20.52 24.09 -9.52
C ILE A 357 -21.00 24.82 -10.76
N GLU A 358 -20.63 24.34 -11.93
CA GLU A 358 -21.05 24.90 -13.22
C GLU A 358 -21.42 23.78 -14.19
N GLN A 359 -22.26 24.11 -15.17
CA GLN A 359 -22.55 23.22 -16.29
C GLN A 359 -21.60 23.56 -17.43
N LEU A 360 -20.80 22.59 -17.87
CA LEU A 360 -19.93 22.68 -19.04
C LEU A 360 -20.40 21.71 -20.11
N GLU A 361 -21.06 22.24 -21.14
CA GLU A 361 -21.66 21.45 -22.22
C GLU A 361 -22.59 20.36 -21.65
N GLU A 362 -22.20 19.09 -21.80
CA GLU A 362 -22.93 17.91 -21.35
C GLU A 362 -22.50 17.38 -19.98
N TYR A 363 -21.49 18.00 -19.34
CA TYR A 363 -20.97 17.59 -18.03
C TYR A 363 -21.17 18.65 -16.95
N LEU A 364 -21.17 18.19 -15.71
CA LEU A 364 -21.09 19.07 -14.55
C LEU A 364 -19.66 19.17 -14.10
N HIS A 365 -19.27 20.37 -13.70
CA HIS A 365 -17.92 20.66 -13.27
C HIS A 365 -17.95 21.28 -11.89
N ILE A 366 -17.20 20.69 -10.96
CA ILE A 366 -16.95 21.26 -9.64
C ILE A 366 -15.50 21.70 -9.61
N VAL A 367 -15.27 23.00 -9.44
CA VAL A 367 -13.94 23.58 -9.24
C VAL A 367 -13.84 24.05 -7.81
N ALA A 368 -12.81 23.61 -7.10
CA ALA A 368 -12.54 24.06 -5.73
C ALA A 368 -11.05 24.38 -5.56
N GLN A 369 -10.77 25.43 -4.81
CA GLN A 369 -9.42 25.78 -4.37
C GLN A 369 -9.39 25.77 -2.84
N PHE A 370 -8.39 25.10 -2.28
CA PHE A 370 -8.08 25.06 -0.85
C PHE A 370 -6.73 25.72 -0.60
N ASN A 371 -6.68 26.58 0.41
CA ASN A 371 -5.47 27.26 0.86
C ASN A 371 -5.20 26.91 2.33
N CYS A 372 -3.96 26.58 2.66
CA CYS A 372 -3.47 26.41 4.02
C CYS A 372 -2.06 27.01 4.12
N GLY A 373 -1.93 28.19 4.72
CA GLY A 373 -0.67 28.92 4.75
C GLY A 373 -0.13 29.17 3.33
N LYS A 374 1.00 28.54 3.01
CA LYS A 374 1.71 28.66 1.72
C LYS A 374 1.30 27.61 0.68
N ASP A 375 0.52 26.63 1.08
CA ASP A 375 0.15 25.50 0.23
C ASP A 375 -1.26 25.74 -0.33
N THR A 376 -1.42 25.44 -1.61
CA THR A 376 -2.69 25.51 -2.34
C THR A 376 -2.95 24.18 -3.03
N LEU A 377 -4.19 23.71 -2.95
CA LEU A 377 -4.72 22.57 -3.70
C LEU A 377 -5.85 23.07 -4.60
N ILE A 378 -5.79 22.72 -5.89
CA ILE A 378 -6.86 22.93 -6.85
C ILE A 378 -7.46 21.57 -7.21
N MET A 379 -8.77 21.46 -7.10
CA MET A 379 -9.55 20.29 -7.41
C MET A 379 -10.52 20.59 -8.55
N GLU A 380 -10.53 19.75 -9.57
CA GLU A 380 -11.49 19.79 -10.67
C GLU A 380 -12.19 18.45 -10.77
N TYR A 381 -13.50 18.42 -10.54
CA TYR A 381 -14.30 17.20 -10.62
C TYR A 381 -15.24 17.32 -11.82
N ILE A 382 -15.10 16.40 -12.75
CA ILE A 382 -15.93 16.32 -13.95
C ILE A 382 -16.91 15.18 -13.74
N LEU A 383 -18.21 15.47 -13.76
CA LEU A 383 -19.27 14.52 -13.44
C LEU A 383 -20.21 14.34 -14.62
N ASN A 384 -20.60 13.09 -14.86
CA ASN A 384 -21.55 12.74 -15.92
C ASN A 384 -23.02 12.83 -15.47
N ASP A 385 -23.29 12.89 -14.15
CA ASP A 385 -24.64 12.85 -13.59
C ASP A 385 -24.75 13.70 -12.31
N GLU A 386 -25.81 14.51 -12.20
CA GLU A 386 -26.09 15.37 -11.04
C GLU A 386 -26.19 14.60 -9.73
N LYS A 387 -26.55 13.32 -9.76
CA LYS A 387 -26.67 12.48 -8.56
C LYS A 387 -25.36 12.36 -7.78
N ASP A 388 -24.21 12.53 -8.44
CA ASP A 388 -22.89 12.40 -7.83
C ASP A 388 -22.43 13.69 -7.14
N ILE A 389 -23.08 14.84 -7.39
CA ILE A 389 -22.71 16.15 -6.82
C ILE A 389 -22.65 16.10 -5.29
N ALA A 390 -23.69 15.54 -4.65
CA ALA A 390 -23.77 15.55 -3.19
C ALA A 390 -22.63 14.76 -2.54
N MET A 391 -22.31 13.59 -3.11
CA MET A 391 -21.19 12.75 -2.67
C MET A 391 -19.86 13.48 -2.88
N MET A 392 -19.68 14.12 -4.03
CA MET A 392 -18.44 14.81 -4.38
C MET A 392 -18.17 16.04 -3.50
N LYS A 393 -19.21 16.81 -3.17
CA LYS A 393 -19.10 17.90 -2.20
C LYS A 393 -18.73 17.40 -0.82
N ASP A 394 -19.33 16.30 -0.37
CA ASP A 394 -18.97 15.66 0.91
C ASP A 394 -17.50 15.21 0.93
N TRP A 395 -16.95 14.74 -0.20
CA TRP A 395 -15.51 14.44 -0.29
C TRP A 395 -14.67 15.71 -0.20
N LEU A 396 -15.03 16.79 -0.90
CA LEU A 396 -14.32 18.08 -0.78
C LEU A 396 -14.27 18.59 0.67
N HIS A 397 -15.32 18.38 1.46
CA HIS A 397 -15.35 18.73 2.89
C HIS A 397 -14.45 17.87 3.78
N LYS A 398 -13.96 16.71 3.28
CA LYS A 398 -13.10 15.77 4.01
C LYS A 398 -11.62 15.90 3.63
N ILE A 399 -11.27 16.84 2.75
CA ILE A 399 -9.89 17.16 2.43
C ILE A 399 -9.21 17.72 3.67
N THR A 400 -8.03 17.19 3.99
CA THR A 400 -7.22 17.69 5.10
C THR A 400 -5.84 18.11 4.63
N HIS A 401 -5.20 19.01 5.38
CA HIS A 401 -3.80 19.37 5.20
C HIS A 401 -2.93 18.57 6.19
N ARG A 402 -1.76 18.14 5.74
CA ARG A 402 -0.76 17.41 6.51
C ARG A 402 0.39 18.36 6.84
N THR A 403 0.69 18.54 8.12
CA THR A 403 1.98 19.07 8.57
C THR A 403 2.93 17.91 8.81
N TYR A 404 3.92 17.74 7.92
CA TYR A 404 5.02 16.82 8.18
C TYR A 404 5.84 17.36 9.35
N ASN A 405 5.75 16.71 10.51
CA ASN A 405 6.84 16.81 11.48
C ASN A 405 7.92 15.84 11.00
N ASP A 406 9.09 16.35 10.62
CA ASP A 406 10.25 15.60 10.08
C ASP A 406 10.65 14.35 10.92
N GLU A 407 10.16 14.22 12.15
CA GLU A 407 10.42 13.09 13.04
C GLU A 407 9.55 11.85 12.77
N THR A 408 8.43 11.98 12.06
CA THR A 408 7.49 10.85 11.83
C THR A 408 7.90 9.90 10.70
N LEU A 409 8.95 10.21 9.93
CA LEU A 409 9.46 9.39 8.81
C LEU A 409 10.48 8.32 9.22
N LYS A 410 10.72 8.07 10.51
CA LYS A 410 11.83 7.23 10.98
C LYS A 410 11.47 5.95 11.76
N ASN A 411 10.24 5.46 11.67
CA ASN A 411 9.87 4.19 12.33
C ASN A 411 9.42 3.10 11.36
#